data_AF-A0A1X7JLY7-F1
#
_entry.id   AF-A0A1X7JLY7-F1
#
_cell.length_a   1.000
_cell.length_b   1.000
_cell.length_c   1.000
_cell.angle_alpha   90.00
_cell.angle_beta   90.00
_cell.angle_gamma   90.00
#
_symmetry.space_group_name_H-M   'P 1'
#
loop_
_entity.id
_entity.type
_entity.pdbx_description
1 polymer ?
#
loop_
_entity_poly.entity_id
_entity_poly.type
_entity_poly.pdbx_seq_one_letter_code
_entity_poly.pdbx_strand_id
1 'polypeptide(L)'
;MKKKIIMSLLSVFMMICFAVPVFAEVSSSTFNLTKAGSSGGNSYNVGRYLDVDSKGTVEFSIHGTNVARGWNIQVSLINGSTGKSAGKVTLTDTKTSGKFTNLLASDSYIIAVKNLDSSSRSGTFNYSWTGKWGGFIN
;
A
#
# COMPACT_ATOMS: atom_id res chain seq x y z
N MET A 1 23.51 34.58 -46.31
CA MET A 1 22.82 33.38 -45.78
C MET A 1 23.35 33.05 -44.37
N LYS A 2 22.42 32.79 -43.43
CA LYS A 2 22.55 31.89 -42.27
C LYS A 2 23.55 32.27 -41.18
N LYS A 3 23.11 32.98 -40.12
CA LYS A 3 23.80 32.95 -38.80
C LYS A 3 23.06 33.65 -37.62
N LYS A 4 21.72 33.64 -37.53
CA LYS A 4 21.03 34.28 -36.37
C LYS A 4 19.76 33.57 -35.85
N ILE A 5 19.57 32.27 -36.08
CA ILE A 5 18.34 31.57 -35.66
C ILE A 5 18.60 30.42 -34.65
N ILE A 6 19.85 30.13 -34.29
CA ILE A 6 20.16 28.90 -33.53
C ILE A 6 20.21 29.11 -32.00
N MET A 7 20.34 30.34 -31.50
CA MET A 7 20.57 30.56 -30.05
C MET A 7 19.30 30.75 -29.19
N SER A 8 18.10 30.76 -29.78
CA SER A 8 16.84 30.90 -29.02
C SER A 8 16.19 29.54 -28.68
N LEU A 9 16.52 28.47 -29.41
CA LEU A 9 15.92 27.15 -29.18
C LEU A 9 16.50 26.44 -27.95
N LEU A 10 17.71 26.79 -27.52
CA LEU A 10 18.39 26.14 -26.40
C LEU A 10 17.88 26.62 -25.03
N SER A 11 17.32 27.83 -24.93
CA SER A 11 16.76 28.35 -23.68
C SER A 11 15.32 27.90 -23.42
N VAL A 12 14.56 27.52 -24.46
CA VAL A 12 13.19 27.01 -24.31
C VAL A 12 13.17 25.54 -23.86
N PHE A 13 14.27 24.80 -24.04
CA PHE A 13 14.35 23.40 -23.64
C PHE A 13 14.74 23.18 -22.16
N MET A 14 15.16 24.24 -21.46
CA MET A 14 15.72 24.14 -20.10
C MET A 14 14.71 24.47 -18.99
N MET A 15 13.40 24.39 -19.28
CA MET A 15 12.35 24.64 -18.28
C MET A 15 11.16 23.69 -18.44
N ILE A 16 11.43 22.44 -18.81
CA ILE A 16 10.48 21.37 -18.53
C ILE A 16 10.99 20.63 -17.29
N CYS A 17 10.81 21.25 -16.13
CA CYS A 17 10.70 20.50 -14.90
C CYS A 17 9.42 19.66 -15.04
N PHE A 18 9.52 18.51 -15.69
CA PHE A 18 8.53 17.47 -15.51
C PHE A 18 8.52 17.21 -14.01
N ALA A 19 7.49 17.71 -13.33
CA ALA A 19 7.06 17.13 -12.07
C ALA A 19 6.77 15.67 -12.43
N VAL A 20 7.78 14.81 -12.26
CA VAL A 20 7.64 13.38 -12.49
C VAL A 20 6.52 13.00 -11.53
N PRO A 21 5.35 12.57 -12.01
CA PRO A 21 4.31 12.14 -11.10
C PRO A 21 4.95 11.05 -10.23
N VAL A 22 4.91 11.24 -8.91
CA VAL A 22 5.26 10.18 -7.98
C VAL A 22 4.24 9.09 -8.22
N PHE A 23 4.61 8.09 -9.03
CA PHE A 23 3.74 6.97 -9.30
C PHE A 23 3.59 6.20 -8.00
N ALA A 24 2.34 6.05 -7.54
CA ALA A 24 2.07 5.14 -6.45
C ALA A 24 2.40 3.71 -6.92
N GLU A 25 3.26 3.03 -6.17
CA GLU A 25 3.56 1.63 -6.41
C GLU A 25 2.32 0.80 -6.09
N VAL A 26 2.12 -0.31 -6.80
CA VAL A 26 0.95 -1.18 -6.65
C VAL A 26 1.35 -2.63 -6.49
N SER A 27 0.63 -3.36 -5.64
CA SER A 27 0.80 -4.80 -5.50
C SER A 27 -0.47 -5.47 -4.99
N SER A 28 -0.49 -6.80 -5.05
CA SER A 28 -1.61 -7.60 -4.58
C SER A 28 -1.13 -8.92 -3.98
N SER A 29 -1.92 -9.48 -3.08
CA SER A 29 -1.66 -10.79 -2.48
C SER A 29 -2.96 -11.48 -2.12
N THR A 30 -3.06 -12.77 -2.41
CA THR A 30 -4.17 -13.58 -1.93
C THR A 30 -3.95 -13.94 -0.47
N PHE A 31 -5.03 -14.01 0.29
CA PHE A 31 -5.00 -14.45 1.68
C PHE A 31 -6.04 -15.54 1.93
N ASN A 32 -5.72 -16.41 2.90
CA ASN A 32 -6.64 -17.37 3.48
C ASN A 32 -6.52 -17.24 4.99
N LEU A 33 -7.51 -16.62 5.63
CA LEU A 33 -7.53 -16.34 7.06
C LEU A 33 -8.50 -17.29 7.75
N THR A 34 -8.05 -17.97 8.80
CA THR A 34 -8.97 -18.74 9.64
C THR A 34 -9.88 -17.81 10.43
N LYS A 35 -10.96 -18.35 11.02
CA LYS A 35 -11.81 -17.59 11.94
C LYS A 35 -11.01 -17.02 13.12
N ALA A 36 -11.47 -15.91 13.67
CA ALA A 36 -10.91 -15.28 14.86
C ALA A 36 -10.77 -16.29 16.01
N GLY A 37 -9.63 -16.21 16.71
CA GLY A 37 -9.31 -17.09 17.84
C GLY A 37 -8.87 -18.51 17.48
N SER A 38 -8.73 -18.85 16.19
CA SER A 38 -8.21 -20.18 15.79
C SER A 38 -6.69 -20.27 15.89
N SER A 39 -6.20 -21.45 16.25
CA SER A 39 -4.77 -21.78 16.37
C SER A 39 -4.01 -21.85 15.02
N GLY A 40 -4.70 -21.66 13.89
CA GLY A 40 -4.18 -21.83 12.53
C GLY A 40 -3.88 -20.53 11.76
N GLY A 41 -3.81 -19.40 12.46
CA GLY A 41 -3.50 -18.09 11.85
C GLY A 41 -4.75 -17.37 11.32
N ASN A 42 -5.31 -16.48 12.15
CA ASN A 42 -6.34 -15.54 11.70
C ASN A 42 -5.73 -14.21 11.20
N SER A 43 -4.42 -14.16 11.03
CA SER A 43 -3.66 -13.01 10.56
C SER A 43 -2.65 -13.43 9.50
N TYR A 44 -2.45 -12.55 8.51
CA TYR A 44 -1.52 -12.71 7.42
C TYR A 44 -0.74 -11.41 7.26
N ASN A 45 0.59 -11.49 7.34
CA ASN A 45 1.47 -10.40 6.96
C ASN A 45 1.66 -10.45 5.45
N VAL A 46 1.43 -9.33 4.79
CA VAL A 46 1.83 -9.17 3.40
C VAL A 46 3.35 -9.20 3.41
N GLY A 47 3.97 -10.23 2.84
CA GLY A 47 5.42 -10.45 2.84
C GLY A 47 6.24 -9.42 2.06
N ARG A 48 5.67 -8.24 1.79
CA ARG A 48 6.31 -7.10 1.13
C ARG A 48 6.37 -5.94 2.10
N TYR A 49 7.58 -5.51 2.41
CA TYR A 49 7.85 -4.30 3.18
C TYR A 49 7.68 -3.09 2.26
N LEU A 50 6.99 -2.04 2.70
CA LEU A 50 6.74 -0.84 1.91
C LEU A 50 7.70 0.28 2.32
N ASP A 51 8.56 0.73 1.40
CA ASP A 51 9.34 1.96 1.57
C ASP A 51 8.45 3.15 1.19
N VAL A 52 8.01 3.92 2.19
CA VAL A 52 7.00 4.97 2.03
C VAL A 52 7.68 6.34 2.14
N ASP A 53 7.36 7.23 1.19
CA ASP A 53 7.86 8.60 1.16
C ASP A 53 7.41 9.42 2.38
N SER A 54 8.10 10.52 2.65
CA SER A 54 7.70 11.47 3.70
C SER A 54 6.34 12.08 3.41
N LYS A 55 5.45 12.05 4.41
CA LYS A 55 4.02 12.39 4.30
C LYS A 55 3.27 11.50 3.30
N GLY A 56 3.82 10.31 3.04
CA GLY A 56 3.29 9.37 2.09
C GLY A 56 1.94 8.79 2.49
N THR A 57 1.38 8.04 1.55
CA THR A 57 0.10 7.38 1.66
C THR A 57 0.25 5.91 1.34
N VAL A 58 -0.49 5.07 2.05
CA VAL A 58 -0.73 3.66 1.73
C VAL A 58 -2.22 3.49 1.53
N GLU A 59 -2.65 3.09 0.33
CA GLU A 59 -4.05 2.79 0.02
C GLU A 59 -4.22 1.28 -0.16
N PHE A 60 -5.41 0.76 0.13
CA PHE A 60 -5.65 -0.68 0.06
C PHE A 60 -7.14 -1.00 -0.14
N SER A 61 -7.38 -2.18 -0.71
CA SER A 61 -8.72 -2.73 -0.87
C SER A 61 -8.74 -4.25 -0.77
N ILE A 62 -9.90 -4.80 -0.43
CA ILE A 62 -10.16 -6.25 -0.42
C ILE A 62 -11.20 -6.58 -1.47
N HIS A 63 -10.91 -7.59 -2.29
CA HIS A 63 -11.81 -8.16 -3.29
C HIS A 63 -11.77 -9.69 -3.22
N GLY A 64 -12.72 -10.40 -3.84
CA GLY A 64 -12.62 -11.86 -4.00
C GLY A 64 -13.92 -12.63 -3.78
N THR A 65 -13.87 -13.93 -4.12
CA THR A 65 -15.02 -14.80 -4.32
C THR A 65 -15.64 -15.40 -3.06
N ASN A 66 -14.95 -15.34 -1.90
CA ASN A 66 -15.41 -15.90 -0.63
C ASN A 66 -15.39 -14.92 0.57
N VAL A 67 -15.25 -13.62 0.30
CA VAL A 67 -15.62 -12.59 1.29
C VAL A 67 -17.14 -12.45 1.29
N ALA A 68 -17.84 -13.48 1.78
CA ALA A 68 -19.30 -13.49 1.92
C ALA A 68 -19.76 -12.28 2.75
N ARG A 69 -20.98 -11.78 2.51
CA ARG A 69 -21.58 -10.65 3.24
C ARG A 69 -21.36 -10.72 4.76
N GLY A 70 -21.28 -9.55 5.40
CA GLY A 70 -21.03 -9.42 6.83
C GLY A 70 -19.62 -9.83 7.23
N TRP A 71 -18.61 -9.51 6.41
CA TRP A 71 -17.22 -9.74 6.78
C TRP A 71 -16.60 -8.55 7.51
N ASN A 72 -15.66 -8.83 8.42
CA ASN A 72 -14.86 -7.82 9.12
C ASN A 72 -13.38 -8.21 9.08
N ILE A 73 -12.58 -7.42 8.35
CA ILE A 73 -11.13 -7.63 8.23
C ILE A 73 -10.42 -6.37 8.69
N GLN A 74 -9.53 -6.51 9.67
CA GLN A 74 -8.64 -5.44 10.09
C GLN A 74 -7.39 -5.43 9.24
N VAL A 75 -7.06 -4.27 8.69
CA VAL A 75 -5.79 -3.95 8.06
C VAL A 75 -4.97 -3.12 9.05
N SER A 76 -3.76 -3.57 9.38
CA SER A 76 -2.81 -2.86 10.24
C SER A 76 -1.59 -2.46 9.43
N LEU A 77 -1.11 -1.24 9.65
CA LEU A 77 0.17 -0.77 9.17
C LEU A 77 1.13 -0.69 10.35
N ILE A 78 2.28 -1.35 10.23
CA ILE A 78 3.27 -1.45 11.30
C ILE A 78 4.58 -0.90 10.76
N ASN A 79 5.22 0.02 11.47
CA ASN A 79 6.55 0.49 11.10
C ASN A 79 7.55 -0.66 11.26
N GLY A 80 8.21 -1.08 10.19
CA GLY A 80 9.04 -2.28 10.19
C GLY A 80 10.30 -2.13 11.06
N SER A 81 10.86 -0.93 11.17
CA SER A 81 12.05 -0.66 11.98
C SER A 81 11.77 -0.65 13.49
N THR A 82 10.60 -0.17 13.92
CA THR A 82 10.25 -0.02 15.34
C THR A 82 9.27 -1.06 15.85
N GLY A 83 8.60 -1.80 14.96
CA GLY A 83 7.50 -2.71 15.29
C GLY A 83 6.23 -2.00 15.80
N LYS A 84 6.20 -0.66 15.82
CA LYS A 84 5.05 0.11 16.34
C LYS A 84 3.94 0.21 15.30
N SER A 85 2.69 0.14 15.77
CA SER A 85 1.52 0.37 14.93
C SER A 85 1.51 1.82 14.41
N ALA A 86 1.48 1.99 13.10
CA ALA A 86 1.28 3.27 12.42
C ALA A 86 -0.21 3.55 12.16
N GLY A 87 -1.05 2.51 12.13
CA GLY A 87 -2.49 2.68 12.00
C GLY A 87 -3.22 1.35 11.88
N LYS A 88 -4.53 1.38 12.10
CA LYS A 88 -5.44 0.24 11.87
C LYS A 88 -6.74 0.73 11.26
N VAL A 89 -7.25 -0.02 10.30
CA VAL A 89 -8.55 0.22 9.65
C VAL A 89 -9.30 -1.09 9.59
N THR A 90 -10.56 -1.09 10.00
CA THR A 90 -11.45 -2.23 9.77
C THR A 90 -12.21 -2.00 8.48
N LEU A 91 -12.11 -2.97 7.57
CA LEU A 91 -12.87 -3.06 6.35
C LEU A 91 -14.05 -4.01 6.55
N THR A 92 -15.15 -3.70 5.85
CA THR A 92 -16.40 -4.45 5.85
C THR A 92 -16.90 -4.67 4.43
N ASP A 93 -17.93 -5.48 4.26
CA ASP A 93 -18.59 -5.70 2.96
C ASP A 93 -19.18 -4.42 2.34
N THR A 94 -19.47 -3.41 3.14
CA THR A 94 -19.91 -2.07 2.71
C THR A 94 -18.77 -1.05 2.60
N LYS A 95 -17.60 -1.34 3.19
CA LYS A 95 -16.41 -0.48 3.16
C LYS A 95 -15.19 -1.34 2.84
N THR A 96 -15.00 -1.61 1.55
CA THR A 96 -14.02 -2.58 1.05
C THR A 96 -12.61 -2.00 0.84
N SER A 97 -12.43 -0.69 1.04
CA SER A 97 -11.15 0.01 0.86
C SER A 97 -10.88 1.02 1.97
N GLY A 98 -9.60 1.37 2.10
CA GLY A 98 -9.11 2.33 3.09
C GLY A 98 -7.74 2.88 2.71
N LYS A 99 -7.26 3.82 3.53
CA LYS A 99 -5.93 4.39 3.37
C LYS A 99 -5.34 4.88 4.69
N PHE A 100 -4.02 4.94 4.75
CA PHE A 100 -3.22 5.63 5.75
C PHE A 100 -2.53 6.81 5.06
N THR A 101 -2.61 8.01 5.62
CA THR A 101 -2.03 9.23 5.04
C THR A 101 -1.10 9.91 6.04
N ASN A 102 -0.30 10.88 5.57
CA ASN A 102 0.64 11.63 6.40
C ASN A 102 1.63 10.72 7.15
N LEU A 103 2.04 9.62 6.51
CA LEU A 103 2.99 8.68 7.09
C LEU A 103 4.36 9.34 7.17
N LEU A 104 5.09 9.03 8.24
CA LEU A 104 6.50 9.38 8.31
C LEU A 104 7.26 8.52 7.31
N ALA A 105 8.29 9.07 6.69
CA ALA A 105 9.18 8.25 5.87
C ALA A 105 9.75 7.11 6.72
N SER A 106 9.77 5.92 6.15
CA SER A 106 10.32 4.73 6.80
C SER A 106 10.87 3.81 5.74
N ASP A 107 12.05 3.26 5.99
CA ASP A 107 12.68 2.26 5.13
C ASP A 107 11.78 1.01 4.96
N SER A 108 10.87 0.79 5.92
CA SER A 108 9.85 -0.25 5.82
C SER A 108 8.58 0.01 6.62
N TYR A 109 7.46 -0.36 6.02
CA TYR A 109 6.19 -0.65 6.67
C TYR A 109 5.72 -2.05 6.33
N ILE A 110 5.12 -2.73 7.30
CA ILE A 110 4.49 -4.03 7.13
C ILE A 110 2.98 -3.81 7.13
N ILE A 111 2.31 -4.28 6.08
CA ILE A 111 0.85 -4.41 6.11
C ILE A 111 0.49 -5.81 6.60
N ALA A 112 -0.40 -5.87 7.58
CA ALA A 112 -1.00 -7.10 8.08
C ALA A 112 -2.51 -7.06 7.93
N VAL A 113 -3.10 -8.16 7.49
CA VAL A 113 -4.56 -8.36 7.49
C VAL A 113 -4.94 -9.38 8.55
N LYS A 114 -6.02 -9.12 9.27
CA LYS A 114 -6.52 -9.98 10.35
C LYS A 114 -8.03 -10.16 10.22
N ASN A 115 -8.47 -11.40 10.25
CA ASN A 115 -9.87 -11.75 10.31
C ASN A 115 -10.41 -11.55 11.74
N LEU A 116 -11.47 -10.78 11.86
CA LEU A 116 -12.17 -10.51 13.12
C LEU A 116 -13.43 -11.34 13.29
N ASP A 117 -13.85 -12.10 12.26
CA ASP A 117 -15.09 -12.86 12.28
C ASP A 117 -14.94 -14.28 12.82
N SER A 118 -16.08 -14.89 13.16
CA SER A 118 -16.20 -16.30 13.55
C SER A 118 -16.13 -17.31 12.38
N SER A 119 -16.06 -16.82 11.14
CA SER A 119 -15.93 -17.63 9.92
C SER A 119 -14.59 -17.38 9.25
N SER A 120 -14.02 -18.39 8.58
CA SER A 120 -12.84 -18.22 7.73
C SER A 120 -13.13 -17.30 6.55
N ARG A 121 -12.14 -16.52 6.13
CA ARG A 121 -12.24 -15.56 5.03
C ARG A 121 -11.08 -15.74 4.06
N SER A 122 -11.37 -15.70 2.78
CA SER A 122 -10.34 -15.67 1.74
C SER A 122 -10.67 -14.61 0.70
N GLY A 123 -9.62 -14.09 0.08
CA GLY A 123 -9.75 -13.02 -0.90
C GLY A 123 -8.39 -12.54 -1.40
N THR A 124 -8.45 -11.43 -2.11
CA THR A 124 -7.30 -10.71 -2.64
C THR A 124 -7.22 -9.37 -1.93
N PHE A 125 -6.07 -9.10 -1.34
CA PHE A 125 -5.72 -7.81 -0.78
C PHE A 125 -4.88 -7.05 -1.81
N ASN A 126 -5.41 -5.94 -2.30
CA ASN A 126 -4.69 -5.01 -3.17
C ASN A 126 -4.20 -3.83 -2.34
N TYR A 127 -3.02 -3.32 -2.65
CA TYR A 127 -2.46 -2.18 -1.95
C TYR A 127 -1.55 -1.37 -2.86
N SER A 128 -1.47 -0.08 -2.56
CA SER A 128 -0.58 0.85 -3.22
C SER A 128 0.05 1.79 -2.20
N TRP A 129 1.20 2.37 -2.53
CA TRP A 129 1.84 3.34 -1.66
C TRP A 129 2.65 4.36 -2.44
N THR A 130 2.80 5.56 -1.88
CA THR A 130 3.75 6.55 -2.39
C THR A 130 5.14 6.22 -1.85
N GLY A 131 6.05 5.84 -2.72
CA GLY A 131 7.43 5.54 -2.33
C GLY A 131 8.09 4.61 -3.34
N LYS A 132 9.14 3.92 -2.90
CA LYS A 132 9.90 3.01 -3.75
C LYS A 132 9.35 1.60 -3.66
N TRP A 133 9.64 0.79 -4.68
CA TRP A 133 9.32 -0.62 -4.65
C TRP A 133 9.88 -1.27 -3.39
N GLY A 134 9.00 -1.97 -2.68
CA GLY A 134 9.34 -2.83 -1.55
C GLY A 134 10.16 -4.00 -2.02
N GLY A 135 11.47 -3.79 -2.16
CA GLY A 135 12.44 -4.86 -2.39
C GLY A 135 12.46 -5.80 -1.19
N PHE A 136 12.79 -7.07 -1.44
CA PHE A 136 13.17 -7.98 -0.36
C PHE A 136 14.24 -7.29 0.48
N ILE A 137 13.90 -6.92 1.71
CA ILE A 137 14.90 -6.61 2.72
C ILE A 137 15.52 -7.97 3.03
N ASN A 138 16.71 -8.22 2.49
CA ASN A 138 17.54 -9.38 2.82
C ASN A 138 17.89 -9.36 4.31
#